data_AF-A0A023DKQ4-F1
#
_entry.id   AF-A0A023DKQ4-F1
#
_cell.length_a   1.000
_cell.length_b   1.000
_cell.length_c   1.000
_cell.angle_alpha   90.00
_cell.angle_beta   90.00
_cell.angle_gamma   90.00
#
_symmetry.space_group_name_H-M   'P 1'
#
loop_
_entity.id
_entity.type
_entity.pdbx_description
1 polymer ?
#
loop_
_entity_poly.entity_id
_entity_poly.type
_entity_poly.pdbx_seq_one_letter_code
_entity_poly.pdbx_strand_id
1 'polypeptide(L)'
;MYKSFYSLSREPFAKETDPSEAYQGAPFQEALRALEYVKRTRGIGLLIGEPGAGKTFALRALKESLNPSLYHVVYFPLSTGGVMDFYRGLALGLGEEPKYRKVDLFRQIQQAIERLYHERRITPVFILDEMHLAKDAFLQDIAILFNFEMDSTNPFVLILAGLPHLQGKLRLNQHRPLDQRIIMRYRMGPLEKEEVAGYIKHRMKQAGAKHPIFTPSALEAIALQSRGWPRVINTLATTCLLYGYQLKKDAIDEEVVRMAAEEMGY
;
A
#
# COMPACT_ATOMS: atom_id res chain seq x y z
N MET A 1 6.82 -10.31 26.44
CA MET A 1 6.95 -9.85 27.85
C MET A 1 5.95 -8.72 28.15
N TYR A 2 5.98 -7.57 27.46
CA TYR A 2 4.98 -6.51 27.68
C TYR A 2 3.52 -6.94 27.42
N LYS A 3 3.27 -7.86 26.46
CA LYS A 3 1.92 -8.38 26.17
C LYS A 3 1.23 -8.92 27.42
N SER A 4 1.91 -9.80 28.15
CA SER A 4 1.36 -10.42 29.36
C SER A 4 1.15 -9.39 30.47
N PHE A 5 2.07 -8.42 30.60
CA PHE A 5 1.96 -7.33 31.58
C PHE A 5 0.71 -6.48 31.35
N TYR A 6 0.44 -6.06 30.11
CA TYR A 6 -0.76 -5.30 29.75
C TYR A 6 -1.98 -6.17 29.41
N SER A 7 -1.94 -7.47 29.72
CA SER A 7 -3.03 -8.42 29.45
C SER A 7 -3.50 -8.46 27.98
N LEU A 8 -2.58 -8.31 27.02
CA LEU A 8 -2.83 -8.36 25.59
C LEU A 8 -2.72 -9.79 25.05
N SER A 9 -3.63 -10.17 24.15
CA SER A 9 -3.64 -11.48 23.49
C SER A 9 -2.65 -11.57 22.32
N ARG A 10 -2.39 -10.45 21.64
CA ARG A 10 -1.45 -10.35 20.51
C ARG A 10 -0.72 -9.00 20.50
N GLU A 11 0.19 -8.82 19.55
CA GLU A 11 0.94 -7.57 19.42
C GLU A 11 0.07 -6.50 18.73
N PRO A 12 -0.21 -5.35 19.38
CA PRO A 12 -1.13 -4.36 18.86
C PRO A 12 -0.65 -3.70 17.57
N PHE A 13 0.65 -3.52 17.38
CA PHE A 13 1.20 -2.78 16.23
C PHE A 13 1.99 -3.67 15.27
N ALA A 14 1.66 -4.96 15.23
CA ALA A 14 2.26 -5.90 14.28
C ALA A 14 2.05 -5.46 12.82
N LYS A 15 3.07 -5.68 11.98
CA LYS A 15 3.05 -5.40 10.54
C LYS A 15 1.99 -6.22 9.80
N GLU A 16 1.77 -7.44 10.28
CA GLU A 16 0.74 -8.34 9.81
C GLU A 16 -0.58 -7.93 10.44
N THR A 17 -1.43 -7.31 9.63
CA THR A 17 -2.78 -6.91 10.03
C THR A 17 -3.69 -7.31 8.90
N ASP A 18 -4.78 -7.98 9.26
CA ASP A 18 -5.84 -8.33 8.34
C ASP A 18 -6.50 -7.03 7.83
N PRO A 19 -6.64 -6.84 6.51
CA PRO A 19 -7.34 -5.69 5.96
C PRO A 19 -8.79 -5.52 6.44
N SER A 20 -9.49 -6.60 6.83
CA SER A 20 -10.81 -6.51 7.46
C SER A 20 -10.79 -5.84 8.83
N GLU A 21 -9.63 -5.87 9.48
CA GLU A 21 -9.32 -5.24 10.76
C GLU A 21 -8.75 -3.81 10.59
N ALA A 22 -8.79 -3.23 9.40
CA ALA A 22 -8.28 -1.89 9.14
C ALA A 22 -8.95 -0.81 10.02
N TYR A 23 -8.14 0.10 10.57
CA TYR A 23 -8.65 1.36 11.10
C TYR A 23 -9.18 2.22 9.94
N GLN A 24 -10.41 2.67 10.05
CA GLN A 24 -11.14 3.38 8.98
C GLN A 24 -10.85 4.89 8.99
N GLY A 25 -9.58 5.28 9.05
CA GLY A 25 -9.15 6.67 8.95
C GLY A 25 -9.36 7.27 7.55
N ALA A 26 -9.47 8.59 7.46
CA ALA A 26 -9.74 9.32 6.23
C ALA A 26 -8.74 9.00 5.11
N PRO A 27 -7.40 8.99 5.32
CA PRO A 27 -6.45 8.67 4.24
C PRO A 27 -6.62 7.26 3.66
N PHE A 28 -7.02 6.30 4.51
CA PHE A 28 -7.26 4.92 4.08
C PHE A 28 -8.58 4.81 3.30
N GLN A 29 -9.66 5.41 3.81
CA GLN A 29 -10.95 5.39 3.12
C GLN A 29 -10.90 6.08 1.76
N GLU A 30 -10.23 7.23 1.68
CA GLU A 30 -10.03 7.95 0.42
C GLU A 30 -9.20 7.14 -0.57
N ALA A 31 -8.12 6.49 -0.11
CA ALA A 31 -7.35 5.59 -0.97
C ALA A 31 -8.23 4.45 -1.52
N LEU A 32 -9.06 3.82 -0.68
CA LEU A 32 -9.98 2.78 -1.13
C LEU A 32 -11.00 3.30 -2.14
N ARG A 33 -11.61 4.48 -1.90
CA ARG A 33 -12.54 5.10 -2.87
C ARG A 33 -11.86 5.37 -4.21
N ALA A 34 -10.61 5.83 -4.17
CA ALA A 34 -9.86 6.15 -5.37
C ALA A 34 -9.46 4.89 -6.15
N LEU A 35 -9.07 3.83 -5.45
CA LEU A 35 -8.80 2.51 -6.05
C LEU A 35 -10.08 1.87 -6.63
N GLU A 36 -11.21 2.00 -5.93
CA GLU A 36 -12.52 1.54 -6.38
C GLU A 36 -12.98 2.27 -7.65
N TYR A 37 -12.72 3.58 -7.72
CA TYR A 37 -12.97 4.36 -8.93
C TYR A 37 -12.16 3.82 -10.12
N VAL A 38 -10.88 3.53 -9.94
CA VAL A 38 -10.03 2.96 -11.01
C VAL A 38 -10.54 1.57 -11.41
N LYS A 39 -10.94 0.73 -10.45
CA LYS A 39 -11.53 -0.59 -10.71
C LYS A 39 -12.78 -0.49 -11.59
N ARG A 40 -13.69 0.45 -11.28
CA ARG A 40 -14.95 0.64 -11.99
C ARG A 40 -14.74 1.22 -13.39
N THR A 41 -13.92 2.25 -13.50
CA THR A 41 -13.70 2.97 -14.76
C THR A 41 -12.80 2.20 -15.72
N ARG A 42 -11.91 1.34 -15.19
CA ARG A 42 -10.85 0.60 -15.89
C ARG A 42 -9.83 1.53 -16.54
N GLY A 43 -8.55 1.24 -16.32
CA GLY A 43 -7.44 2.10 -16.74
C GLY A 43 -6.35 2.17 -15.68
N ILE A 44 -5.62 3.29 -15.66
CA ILE A 44 -4.39 3.43 -14.85
C ILE A 44 -4.63 4.34 -13.64
N GLY A 45 -4.41 3.82 -12.45
CA GLY A 45 -4.39 4.56 -11.19
C GLY A 45 -2.98 4.74 -10.64
N LEU A 46 -2.73 5.86 -9.97
CA LEU A 46 -1.47 6.15 -9.27
C LEU A 46 -1.75 6.39 -7.78
N LEU A 47 -1.15 5.55 -6.92
CA LEU A 47 -1.19 5.65 -5.47
C LEU A 47 0.20 6.00 -4.92
N ILE A 48 0.38 7.24 -4.47
CA ILE A 48 1.66 7.71 -3.91
C ILE A 48 1.50 8.08 -2.44
N GLY A 49 2.61 8.18 -1.72
CA GLY A 49 2.64 8.52 -0.30
C GLY A 49 3.98 8.17 0.33
N GLU A 50 4.27 8.73 1.49
CA GLU A 50 5.56 8.51 2.18
C GLU A 50 5.76 7.04 2.60
N PRO A 51 7.00 6.63 2.91
CA PRO A 51 7.27 5.31 3.49
C PRO A 51 6.43 5.10 4.75
N GLY A 52 5.66 4.02 4.80
CA GLY A 52 4.83 3.71 5.97
C GLY A 52 3.49 4.45 6.05
N ALA A 53 3.08 5.19 5.00
CA ALA A 53 1.77 5.83 4.92
C ALA A 53 0.58 4.84 4.88
N GLY A 54 0.82 3.57 4.53
CA GLY A 54 -0.24 2.56 4.40
C GLY A 54 -0.59 2.14 2.97
N LYS A 55 0.18 2.58 1.96
CA LYS A 55 -0.05 2.26 0.54
C LYS A 55 -0.27 0.77 0.27
N THR A 56 0.72 -0.07 0.62
CA THR A 56 0.65 -1.54 0.43
C THR A 56 -0.46 -2.18 1.27
N PHE A 57 -0.86 -1.56 2.38
CA PHE A 57 -2.01 -2.03 3.16
C PHE A 57 -3.32 -1.76 2.42
N ALA A 58 -3.51 -0.57 1.83
CA ALA A 58 -4.65 -0.27 0.96
C ALA A 58 -4.70 -1.14 -0.31
N LEU A 59 -3.55 -1.43 -0.93
CA LEU A 59 -3.48 -2.34 -2.08
C LEU A 59 -3.89 -3.78 -1.72
N ARG A 60 -3.49 -4.25 -0.53
CA ARG A 60 -3.93 -5.57 -0.02
C ARG A 60 -5.43 -5.58 0.26
N ALA A 61 -5.96 -4.54 0.90
CA ALA A 61 -7.39 -4.38 1.13
C ALA A 61 -8.19 -4.42 -0.19
N LEU A 62 -7.72 -3.72 -1.23
CA LEU A 62 -8.31 -3.82 -2.56
C LEU A 62 -8.27 -5.26 -3.07
N LYS A 63 -7.09 -5.89 -3.09
CA LYS A 63 -6.93 -7.28 -3.59
C LYS A 63 -7.91 -8.25 -2.93
N GLU A 64 -8.07 -8.18 -1.61
CA GLU A 64 -8.96 -9.07 -0.85
C GLU A 64 -10.44 -8.80 -1.11
N SER A 65 -10.80 -7.55 -1.44
CA SER A 65 -12.18 -7.21 -1.83
C SER A 65 -12.58 -7.65 -3.24
N LEU A 66 -11.62 -8.09 -4.08
CA LEU A 66 -11.89 -8.48 -5.46
C LEU A 66 -12.43 -9.92 -5.52
N ASN A 67 -13.58 -10.10 -6.18
CA ASN A 67 -14.14 -11.43 -6.42
C ASN A 67 -13.24 -12.22 -7.40
N PRO A 68 -12.66 -13.36 -7.00
CA PRO A 68 -11.77 -14.16 -7.86
C PRO A 68 -12.43 -14.69 -9.14
N SER A 69 -13.76 -14.76 -9.19
CA SER A 69 -14.52 -15.17 -10.38
C SER A 69 -14.63 -14.06 -11.42
N LEU A 70 -14.37 -12.80 -11.03
CA LEU A 70 -14.49 -11.62 -11.89
C LEU A 70 -13.14 -10.93 -12.13
N TYR A 71 -12.16 -11.15 -11.26
CA TYR A 71 -10.88 -10.47 -11.31
C TYR A 71 -9.70 -11.43 -11.12
N HIS A 72 -8.64 -11.20 -11.89
CA HIS A 72 -7.37 -11.93 -11.74
C HIS A 72 -6.27 -10.95 -11.33
N VAL A 73 -5.75 -11.08 -10.10
CA VAL A 73 -4.80 -10.09 -9.55
C VAL A 73 -3.36 -10.52 -9.77
N VAL A 74 -2.59 -9.67 -10.45
CA VAL A 74 -1.14 -9.78 -10.61
C VAL A 74 -0.47 -8.72 -9.73
N TYR A 75 0.16 -9.15 -8.65
CA TYR A 75 0.96 -8.26 -7.78
C TYR A 75 2.44 -8.40 -8.14
N PHE A 76 3.10 -7.28 -8.45
CA PHE A 76 4.52 -7.23 -8.77
C PHE A 76 5.19 -6.11 -7.97
N PRO A 77 5.89 -6.43 -6.86
CA PRO A 77 6.75 -5.47 -6.19
C PRO A 77 8.00 -5.28 -7.05
N LEU A 78 8.27 -4.06 -7.46
CA LEU A 78 9.42 -3.81 -8.32
C LEU A 78 10.73 -4.11 -7.58
N SER A 79 11.53 -5.01 -8.14
CA SER A 79 12.89 -5.30 -7.71
C SER A 79 13.91 -4.67 -8.66
N THR A 80 15.20 -4.72 -8.31
CA THR A 80 16.31 -4.21 -9.13
C THR A 80 16.55 -4.98 -10.45
N GLY A 81 15.65 -5.91 -10.81
CA GLY A 81 15.69 -6.70 -12.04
C GLY A 81 15.58 -5.87 -13.32
N GLY A 82 15.93 -6.49 -14.44
CA GLY A 82 15.86 -5.88 -15.76
C GLY A 82 14.45 -5.86 -16.35
N VAL A 83 14.29 -5.20 -17.50
CA VAL A 83 13.02 -5.19 -18.26
C VAL A 83 12.56 -6.61 -18.60
N MET A 84 13.47 -7.54 -18.92
CA MET A 84 13.09 -8.92 -19.23
C MET A 84 12.46 -9.63 -18.02
N ASP A 85 12.95 -9.38 -16.81
CA ASP A 85 12.42 -9.99 -15.58
C ASP A 85 11.00 -9.51 -15.31
N PHE A 86 10.71 -8.24 -15.62
CA PHE A 86 9.36 -7.68 -15.55
C PHE A 86 8.40 -8.40 -16.49
N TYR A 87 8.75 -8.53 -17.77
CA TYR A 87 7.89 -9.23 -18.74
C TYR A 87 7.66 -10.69 -18.33
N ARG A 88 8.70 -11.39 -17.86
CA ARG A 88 8.58 -12.76 -17.36
C ARG A 88 7.69 -12.82 -16.12
N GLY A 89 7.86 -11.89 -15.18
CA GLY A 89 7.04 -11.80 -13.98
C GLY A 89 5.56 -11.55 -14.27
N LEU A 90 5.25 -10.69 -15.25
CA LEU A 90 3.88 -10.48 -15.71
C LEU A 90 3.28 -11.72 -16.38
N ALA A 91 4.03 -12.39 -17.25
CA ALA A 91 3.59 -13.64 -17.86
C ALA A 91 3.29 -14.69 -16.79
N LEU A 92 4.21 -14.92 -15.85
CA LEU A 92 4.00 -15.83 -14.71
C LEU A 92 2.77 -15.45 -13.89
N GLY A 93 2.61 -14.16 -13.60
CA GLY A 93 1.45 -13.64 -12.87
C GLY A 93 0.12 -13.89 -13.57
N LEU A 94 0.12 -13.93 -14.91
CA LEU A 94 -1.04 -14.28 -15.74
C LEU A 94 -1.25 -15.79 -15.91
N GLY A 95 -0.41 -16.62 -15.28
CA GLY A 95 -0.45 -18.08 -15.41
C GLY A 95 0.15 -18.61 -16.72
N GLU A 96 0.98 -17.81 -17.38
CA GLU A 96 1.66 -18.16 -18.62
C GLU A 96 3.08 -18.68 -18.36
N GLU A 97 3.56 -19.62 -19.20
CA GLU A 97 4.96 -20.01 -19.22
C GLU A 97 5.78 -18.99 -20.04
N PRO A 98 6.73 -18.25 -19.45
CA PRO A 98 7.36 -17.12 -20.12
C PRO A 98 8.22 -17.52 -21.30
N LYS A 99 7.94 -16.94 -22.47
CA LYS A 99 8.81 -17.06 -23.65
C LYS A 99 10.18 -16.39 -23.44
N TYR A 100 11.16 -16.78 -24.27
CA TYR A 100 12.54 -16.31 -24.10
C TYR A 100 12.80 -14.91 -24.66
N ARG A 101 12.16 -14.55 -25.78
CA ARG A 101 12.38 -13.26 -26.46
C ARG A 101 11.37 -12.21 -26.00
N LYS A 102 11.82 -10.96 -25.81
CA LYS A 102 10.97 -9.84 -25.37
C LYS A 102 9.72 -9.65 -26.26
N VAL A 103 9.90 -9.70 -27.58
CA VAL A 103 8.79 -9.50 -28.53
C VAL A 103 7.72 -10.59 -28.39
N ASP A 104 8.14 -11.82 -28.09
CA ASP A 104 7.21 -12.93 -27.91
C ASP A 104 6.51 -12.86 -26.55
N LEU A 105 7.22 -12.43 -25.50
CA LEU A 105 6.64 -12.12 -24.19
C LEU A 105 5.61 -10.99 -24.27
N PHE A 106 5.93 -9.91 -24.99
CA PHE A 106 5.03 -8.79 -25.20
C PHE A 106 3.68 -9.27 -25.78
N ARG A 107 3.74 -10.02 -26.89
CA ARG A 107 2.54 -10.59 -27.51
C ARG A 107 1.81 -11.56 -26.59
N GLN A 108 2.56 -12.41 -25.89
CA GLN A 108 1.99 -13.38 -24.94
C GLN A 108 1.20 -12.70 -23.83
N ILE A 109 1.73 -11.63 -23.23
CA ILE A 109 1.06 -10.87 -22.17
C ILE A 109 -0.21 -10.20 -22.72
N GLN A 110 -0.13 -9.53 -23.87
CA GLN A 110 -1.31 -8.89 -24.48
C GLN A 110 -2.42 -9.90 -24.78
N GLN A 111 -2.07 -11.03 -25.41
CA GLN A 111 -3.01 -12.11 -25.70
C GLN A 111 -3.62 -12.70 -24.43
N ALA A 112 -2.82 -12.89 -23.37
CA ALA A 112 -3.32 -13.42 -22.11
C ALA A 112 -4.32 -12.46 -21.43
N ILE A 113 -4.06 -11.15 -21.49
CA ILE A 113 -4.98 -10.11 -21.00
C ILE A 113 -6.30 -10.14 -21.78
N GLU A 114 -6.22 -10.13 -23.11
CA GLU A 114 -7.41 -10.18 -23.99
C GLU A 114 -8.22 -11.46 -23.77
N ARG A 115 -7.55 -12.62 -23.65
CA ARG A 115 -8.19 -13.91 -23.39
C ARG A 115 -8.92 -13.93 -22.05
N LEU A 116 -8.30 -13.41 -20.99
CA LEU A 116 -8.96 -13.29 -19.67
C LEU A 116 -10.21 -12.41 -19.78
N TYR A 117 -10.09 -11.26 -20.43
CA TYR A 117 -11.15 -10.27 -20.46
C TYR A 117 -12.31 -10.63 -21.40
N HIS A 118 -12.03 -11.00 -22.64
CA HIS A 118 -13.05 -11.26 -23.66
C HIS A 118 -13.64 -12.67 -23.56
N GLU A 119 -12.80 -13.70 -23.44
CA GLU A 119 -13.25 -15.09 -23.46
C GLU A 119 -13.74 -15.54 -22.09
N ARG A 120 -12.99 -15.21 -21.03
CA ARG A 120 -13.32 -15.68 -19.67
C ARG A 120 -14.16 -14.69 -18.85
N ARG A 121 -14.35 -13.46 -19.35
CA ARG A 121 -15.04 -12.37 -18.63
C ARG A 121 -14.40 -12.04 -17.27
N ILE A 122 -13.09 -12.28 -17.15
CA ILE A 122 -12.28 -11.98 -15.96
C ILE A 122 -11.42 -10.76 -16.26
N THR A 123 -11.52 -9.71 -15.44
CA THR A 123 -10.71 -8.50 -15.60
C THR A 123 -9.36 -8.66 -14.88
N PRO A 124 -8.22 -8.68 -15.59
CA PRO A 124 -6.92 -8.68 -14.94
C PRO A 124 -6.64 -7.34 -14.23
N VAL A 125 -6.14 -7.43 -13.00
CA VAL A 125 -5.77 -6.29 -12.15
C VAL A 125 -4.28 -6.37 -11.86
N PHE A 126 -3.51 -5.44 -12.41
CA PHE A 126 -2.07 -5.34 -12.21
C PHE A 126 -1.79 -4.32 -11.10
N ILE A 127 -1.12 -4.77 -10.04
CA ILE A 127 -0.66 -3.92 -8.95
C ILE A 127 0.87 -3.91 -9.01
N LEU A 128 1.44 -2.79 -9.47
CA LEU A 128 2.88 -2.58 -9.51
C LEU A 128 3.27 -1.69 -8.33
N ASP A 129 3.95 -2.27 -7.33
CA ASP A 129 4.37 -1.57 -6.11
C ASP A 129 5.86 -1.19 -6.20
N GLU A 130 6.28 -0.23 -5.38
CA GLU A 130 7.64 0.33 -5.38
C GLU A 130 8.10 0.89 -6.74
N MET A 131 7.17 1.41 -7.54
CA MET A 131 7.40 1.95 -8.88
C MET A 131 8.32 3.17 -8.93
N HIS A 132 8.60 3.77 -7.78
CA HIS A 132 9.60 4.82 -7.64
C HIS A 132 11.03 4.33 -7.97
N LEU A 133 11.29 3.02 -7.90
CA LEU A 133 12.53 2.38 -8.33
C LEU A 133 12.60 2.12 -9.85
N ALA A 134 11.49 2.33 -10.58
CA ALA A 134 11.41 2.01 -12.01
C ALA A 134 12.38 2.87 -12.82
N LYS A 135 13.20 2.23 -13.65
CA LYS A 135 14.03 2.93 -14.65
C LYS A 135 13.15 3.46 -15.78
N ASP A 136 13.67 4.40 -16.56
CA ASP A 136 12.90 5.05 -17.61
C ASP A 136 12.41 4.07 -18.68
N ALA A 137 13.26 3.14 -19.10
CA ALA A 137 12.90 2.07 -20.03
C ALA A 137 11.69 1.26 -19.54
N PHE A 138 11.57 1.03 -18.22
CA PHE A 138 10.45 0.29 -17.64
C PHE A 138 9.14 1.06 -17.77
N LEU A 139 9.14 2.36 -17.48
CA LEU A 139 7.94 3.21 -17.60
C LEU A 139 7.48 3.33 -19.06
N GLN A 140 8.43 3.42 -19.99
CA GLN A 140 8.15 3.39 -21.44
C GLN A 140 7.53 2.05 -21.85
N ASP A 141 8.08 0.93 -21.36
CA ASP A 141 7.55 -0.41 -21.64
C ASP A 141 6.12 -0.59 -21.09
N ILE A 142 5.79 -0.07 -19.90
CA ILE A 142 4.40 -0.06 -19.39
C ILE A 142 3.48 0.66 -20.38
N ALA A 143 3.88 1.85 -20.85
CA ALA A 143 3.06 2.65 -21.74
C ALA A 143 2.69 1.88 -23.02
N ILE A 144 3.64 1.10 -23.56
CA ILE A 144 3.47 0.30 -24.77
C ILE A 144 2.69 -0.98 -24.47
N LEU A 145 3.03 -1.71 -23.41
CA LEU A 145 2.44 -3.01 -23.05
C LEU A 145 0.94 -2.89 -22.75
N PHE A 146 0.56 -1.82 -22.08
CA PHE A 146 -0.83 -1.57 -21.69
C PHE A 146 -1.61 -0.76 -22.74
N ASN A 147 -1.16 -0.71 -23.99
CA ASN A 147 -1.91 -0.09 -25.09
C ASN A 147 -2.69 -1.16 -25.86
N PHE A 148 -4.02 -1.13 -25.78
CA PHE A 148 -4.93 -2.09 -26.40
C PHE A 148 -5.91 -1.39 -27.35
N GLU A 149 -6.24 -2.05 -28.46
CA GLU A 149 -7.18 -1.54 -29.48
C GLU A 149 -6.98 -0.05 -29.83
N MET A 150 -5.72 0.37 -30.05
CA MET A 150 -5.36 1.77 -30.33
C MET A 150 -5.84 2.75 -29.23
N ASP A 151 -5.74 2.33 -27.97
CA ASP A 151 -6.18 3.06 -26.76
C ASP A 151 -7.70 3.32 -26.67
N SER A 152 -8.50 2.53 -27.41
CA SER A 152 -9.97 2.66 -27.36
C SER A 152 -10.61 1.84 -26.23
N THR A 153 -9.93 0.82 -25.71
CA THR A 153 -10.41 -0.01 -24.61
C THR A 153 -9.34 -0.34 -23.58
N ASN A 154 -9.78 -0.52 -22.33
CA ASN A 154 -8.94 -0.98 -21.22
C ASN A 154 -9.41 -2.35 -20.73
N PRO A 155 -8.94 -3.47 -21.32
CA PRO A 155 -9.26 -4.83 -20.86
C PRO A 155 -8.56 -5.19 -19.54
N PHE A 156 -8.15 -4.20 -18.75
CA PHE A 156 -7.34 -4.36 -17.54
C PHE A 156 -7.61 -3.21 -16.55
N VAL A 157 -7.14 -3.41 -15.32
CA VAL A 157 -6.93 -2.36 -14.32
C VAL A 157 -5.44 -2.34 -13.98
N LEU A 158 -4.80 -1.18 -14.02
CA LEU A 158 -3.38 -1.02 -13.66
C LEU A 158 -3.25 -0.02 -12.51
N ILE A 159 -2.62 -0.42 -11.43
CA ILE A 159 -2.37 0.43 -10.26
C ILE A 159 -0.85 0.53 -10.08
N LEU A 160 -0.35 1.74 -10.23
CA LEU A 160 1.04 2.10 -9.96
C LEU A 160 1.12 2.64 -8.53
N ALA A 161 1.99 2.08 -7.70
CA ALA A 161 2.22 2.54 -6.34
C ALA A 161 3.69 2.84 -6.06
N GLY A 162 3.95 3.90 -5.28
CA GLY A 162 5.31 4.30 -4.95
C GLY A 162 5.41 5.54 -4.08
N LEU A 163 6.60 6.13 -4.03
CA LEU A 163 6.88 7.35 -3.28
C LEU A 163 6.46 8.61 -4.07
N PRO A 164 6.27 9.78 -3.41
CA PRO A 164 5.75 10.97 -4.09
C PRO A 164 6.57 11.44 -5.30
N HIS A 165 7.88 11.22 -5.30
CA HIS A 165 8.74 11.58 -6.44
C HIS A 165 8.46 10.78 -7.72
N LEU A 166 7.77 9.63 -7.63
CA LEU A 166 7.26 8.91 -8.81
C LEU A 166 6.33 9.80 -9.66
N GLN A 167 5.51 10.64 -9.00
CA GLN A 167 4.63 11.59 -9.70
C GLN A 167 5.44 12.61 -10.50
N GLY A 168 6.53 13.13 -9.92
CA GLY A 168 7.45 14.03 -10.62
C GLY A 168 8.12 13.35 -11.80
N LYS A 169 8.55 12.09 -11.62
CA LYS A 169 9.14 11.29 -12.67
C LYS A 169 8.18 11.07 -13.85
N LEU A 170 6.94 10.68 -13.60
CA LEU A 170 5.94 10.46 -14.65
C LEU A 170 5.63 11.72 -15.47
N ARG A 171 5.76 12.91 -14.87
CA ARG A 171 5.56 14.20 -15.56
C ARG A 171 6.70 14.60 -16.50
N LEU A 172 7.83 13.88 -16.51
CA LEU A 172 8.92 14.13 -17.45
C LEU A 172 8.45 13.85 -18.90
N ASN A 173 8.95 14.63 -19.87
CA ASN A 173 8.48 14.56 -21.26
C ASN A 173 8.52 13.15 -21.87
N GLN A 174 9.56 12.37 -21.55
CA GLN A 174 9.72 10.99 -22.03
C GLN A 174 8.67 10.00 -21.47
N HIS A 175 7.95 10.37 -20.41
CA HIS A 175 6.94 9.54 -19.72
C HIS A 175 5.51 10.07 -19.93
N ARG A 176 5.36 11.17 -20.68
CA ARG A 176 4.06 11.80 -20.97
C ARG A 176 3.01 10.83 -21.53
N PRO A 177 3.34 9.86 -22.43
CA PRO A 177 2.34 8.90 -22.91
C PRO A 177 1.71 8.05 -21.80
N LEU A 178 2.49 7.66 -20.79
CA LEU A 178 1.96 6.93 -19.63
C LEU A 178 1.17 7.88 -18.71
N ASP A 179 1.72 9.06 -18.42
CA ASP A 179 1.12 10.03 -17.50
C ASP A 179 -0.28 10.50 -17.96
N GLN A 180 -0.48 10.71 -19.26
CA GLN A 180 -1.78 11.13 -19.81
C GLN A 180 -2.88 10.08 -19.61
N ARG A 181 -2.52 8.80 -19.51
CA ARG A 181 -3.47 7.67 -19.35
C ARG A 181 -3.79 7.38 -17.88
N ILE A 182 -3.13 8.06 -16.93
CA ILE A 182 -3.45 7.95 -15.51
C ILE A 182 -4.73 8.73 -15.22
N ILE A 183 -5.82 8.01 -15.03
CA ILE A 183 -7.17 8.55 -14.80
C ILE A 183 -7.40 8.96 -13.34
N MET A 184 -6.56 8.49 -12.42
CA MET A 184 -6.70 8.75 -11.00
C MET A 184 -5.33 8.89 -10.33
N ARG A 185 -5.12 9.94 -9.53
CA ARG A 185 -3.93 10.11 -8.68
C ARG A 185 -4.35 10.37 -7.23
N TYR A 186 -3.95 9.49 -6.30
CA TYR A 186 -4.17 9.68 -4.87
C TYR A 186 -2.83 9.81 -4.17
N ARG A 187 -2.68 10.85 -3.35
CA ARG A 187 -1.56 10.99 -2.44
C ARG A 187 -2.05 10.67 -1.03
N MET A 188 -1.64 9.53 -0.52
CA MET A 188 -1.92 9.10 0.84
C MET A 188 -1.15 9.97 1.84
N GLY A 189 -1.91 10.73 2.63
CA GLY A 189 -1.40 11.60 3.69
C GLY A 189 -1.23 10.88 5.03
N PRO A 190 -0.69 11.59 6.04
CA PRO A 190 -0.70 11.13 7.42
C PRO A 190 -2.11 11.15 7.99
N LEU A 191 -2.30 10.49 9.14
CA LEU A 191 -3.50 10.62 9.97
C LEU A 191 -3.50 11.99 10.67
N GLU A 192 -4.67 12.61 10.78
CA GLU A 192 -4.82 13.84 11.58
C GLU A 192 -4.66 13.55 13.08
N LYS A 193 -4.37 14.58 13.89
CA LYS A 193 -4.10 14.44 15.33
C LYS A 193 -5.22 13.67 16.05
N GLU A 194 -6.47 13.97 15.71
CA GLU A 194 -7.66 13.33 16.26
C GLU A 194 -7.78 11.86 15.84
N GLU A 195 -7.31 11.53 14.63
CA GLU A 195 -7.31 10.17 14.10
C GLU A 195 -6.22 9.30 14.70
N VAL A 196 -5.08 9.86 15.12
CA VAL A 196 -3.99 9.10 15.76
C VAL A 196 -4.48 8.44 17.05
N ALA A 197 -5.22 9.18 17.88
CA ALA A 197 -5.80 8.63 19.11
C ALA A 197 -6.78 7.48 18.81
N GLY A 198 -7.62 7.65 17.79
CA GLY A 198 -8.55 6.61 17.32
C GLY A 198 -7.81 5.37 16.81
N TYR A 199 -6.76 5.58 16.02
CA TYR A 199 -5.91 4.52 15.47
C TYR A 199 -5.26 3.70 16.58
N ILE A 200 -4.60 4.34 17.55
CA ILE A 200 -3.97 3.64 18.68
C ILE A 200 -5.01 2.85 19.48
N LYS A 201 -6.14 3.46 19.84
CA LYS A 201 -7.22 2.78 20.57
C LYS A 201 -7.74 1.56 19.81
N HIS A 202 -7.95 1.70 18.50
CA HIS A 202 -8.39 0.60 17.64
C HIS A 202 -7.40 -0.57 17.65
N ARG A 203 -6.10 -0.28 17.46
CA ARG A 203 -5.02 -1.28 17.49
C ARG A 203 -4.89 -1.97 18.86
N MET A 204 -4.99 -1.22 19.94
CA MET A 204 -4.96 -1.77 21.30
C MET A 204 -6.17 -2.66 21.58
N LYS A 205 -7.38 -2.24 21.16
CA LYS A 205 -8.60 -3.04 21.29
C LYS A 205 -8.49 -4.37 20.53
N GLN A 206 -7.91 -4.34 19.33
CA GLN A 206 -7.63 -5.55 18.54
C GLN A 206 -6.62 -6.49 19.19
N ALA A 207 -5.69 -5.95 19.97
CA ALA A 207 -4.79 -6.75 20.81
C ALA A 207 -5.44 -7.27 22.10
N GLY A 208 -6.73 -7.01 22.32
CA GLY A 208 -7.46 -7.48 23.51
C GLY A 208 -7.34 -6.57 24.73
N ALA A 209 -6.87 -5.33 24.58
CA ALA A 209 -6.82 -4.37 25.68
C ALA A 209 -8.24 -4.12 26.24
N LYS A 210 -8.41 -4.38 27.55
CA LYS A 210 -9.70 -4.21 28.25
C LYS A 210 -9.89 -2.80 28.82
N HIS A 211 -8.80 -2.07 29.01
CA HIS A 211 -8.77 -0.72 29.57
C HIS A 211 -7.75 0.14 28.79
N PRO A 212 -7.87 1.48 28.85
CA PRO A 212 -6.92 2.38 28.19
C PRO A 212 -5.52 2.24 28.82
N ILE A 213 -4.57 1.75 28.04
CA ILE A 213 -3.16 1.66 28.43
C ILE A 213 -2.42 2.97 28.15
N PHE A 214 -2.84 3.72 27.13
CA PHE A 214 -2.29 5.05 26.83
C PHE A 214 -3.19 6.13 27.40
N THR A 215 -2.59 7.04 28.18
CA THR A 215 -3.28 8.24 28.68
C THR A 215 -3.57 9.24 27.54
N PRO A 216 -4.52 10.17 27.72
CA PRO A 216 -4.78 11.21 26.72
C PRO A 216 -3.53 12.02 26.35
N SER A 217 -2.71 12.42 27.34
CA SER A 217 -1.47 13.16 27.10
C SER A 217 -0.45 12.34 26.31
N ALA A 218 -0.32 11.04 26.57
CA ALA A 218 0.52 10.16 25.77
C ALA A 218 0.05 10.07 24.31
N LEU A 219 -1.26 9.98 24.07
CA LEU A 219 -1.81 9.95 22.71
C LEU A 219 -1.51 11.25 21.95
N GLU A 220 -1.62 12.40 22.60
CA GLU A 220 -1.26 13.69 22.02
C GLU A 220 0.24 13.79 21.72
N ALA A 221 1.09 13.35 22.65
CA ALA A 221 2.54 13.32 22.45
C ALA A 221 2.94 12.41 21.28
N ILE A 222 2.32 11.22 21.17
CA ILE A 222 2.55 10.32 20.04
C ILE A 222 2.10 10.97 18.73
N ALA A 223 0.94 11.64 18.70
CA ALA A 223 0.46 12.33 17.50
C ALA A 223 1.43 13.43 17.04
N LEU A 224 1.95 14.22 17.98
CA LEU A 224 2.93 15.28 17.71
C LEU A 224 4.24 14.70 17.15
N GLN A 225 4.82 13.70 17.83
CA GLN A 225 6.12 13.15 17.45
C GLN A 225 6.07 12.33 16.17
N SER A 226 5.01 11.56 15.98
CA SER A 226 4.83 10.74 14.78
C SER A 226 4.44 11.53 13.54
N ARG A 227 3.95 12.77 13.72
CA ARG A 227 3.35 13.61 12.67
C ARG A 227 2.23 12.87 11.91
N GLY A 228 1.55 11.94 12.58
CA GLY A 228 0.44 11.17 12.01
C GLY A 228 0.83 10.00 11.12
N TRP A 229 2.12 9.69 10.93
CA TRP A 229 2.53 8.59 10.05
C TRP A 229 2.31 7.22 10.70
N PRO A 230 1.48 6.33 10.12
CA PRO A 230 1.12 5.05 10.76
C PRO A 230 2.31 4.19 11.19
N ARG A 231 3.37 4.10 10.37
CA ARG A 231 4.58 3.36 10.75
C ARG A 231 5.30 3.97 11.94
N VAL A 232 5.40 5.30 12.00
CA VAL A 232 6.06 5.98 13.13
C VAL A 232 5.22 5.82 14.39
N ILE A 233 3.88 5.96 14.29
CA ILE A 233 2.95 5.69 15.39
C ILE A 233 3.16 4.27 15.93
N ASN A 234 3.19 3.27 15.05
CA ASN A 234 3.35 1.87 15.43
C ASN A 234 4.67 1.60 16.16
N THR A 235 5.77 2.12 15.62
CA THR A 235 7.10 1.95 16.21
C THR A 235 7.15 2.65 17.57
N LEU A 236 6.78 3.93 17.64
CA LEU A 236 6.80 4.72 18.87
C LEU A 236 5.90 4.11 19.95
N ALA A 237 4.67 3.74 19.62
CA ALA A 237 3.74 3.12 20.57
C ALA A 237 4.24 1.74 21.06
N THR A 238 4.88 0.95 20.19
CA THR A 238 5.48 -0.34 20.61
C THR A 238 6.63 -0.12 21.60
N THR A 239 7.49 0.86 21.33
CA THR A 239 8.59 1.20 22.25
C THR A 239 8.07 1.78 23.56
N CYS A 240 7.01 2.58 23.54
CA CYS A 240 6.34 3.03 24.75
C CYS A 240 5.85 1.85 25.61
N LEU A 241 5.21 0.83 24.99
CA LEU A 241 4.79 -0.38 25.71
C LEU A 241 5.97 -1.14 26.33
N LEU A 242 7.11 -1.20 25.62
CA LEU A 242 8.33 -1.82 26.15
C LEU A 242 8.88 -1.06 27.36
N TYR A 243 9.00 0.27 27.27
CA TYR A 243 9.46 1.11 28.39
C TYR A 243 8.50 1.06 29.58
N GLY A 244 7.20 1.20 29.36
CA GLY A 244 6.23 1.11 30.43
C GLY A 244 6.30 -0.24 31.15
N TYR A 245 6.54 -1.34 30.42
CA TYR A 245 6.80 -2.65 31.02
C TYR A 245 8.10 -2.67 31.85
N GLN A 246 9.20 -2.14 31.34
CA GLN A 246 10.48 -2.06 32.06
C GLN A 246 10.36 -1.24 33.35
N LEU A 247 9.60 -0.14 33.30
CA LEU A 247 9.33 0.76 34.43
C LEU A 247 8.17 0.28 35.31
N LYS A 248 7.51 -0.83 34.96
CA LYS A 248 6.32 -1.37 35.62
C LYS A 248 5.18 -0.33 35.77
N LYS A 249 5.00 0.54 34.78
CA LYS A 249 3.89 1.51 34.72
C LYS A 249 2.66 0.85 34.10
N ASP A 250 1.53 0.85 34.80
CA ASP A 250 0.26 0.32 34.29
C ASP A 250 -0.33 1.16 33.13
N ALA A 251 -0.03 2.46 33.12
CA ALA A 251 -0.43 3.38 32.07
C ALA A 251 0.78 4.11 31.46
N ILE A 252 0.76 4.25 30.14
CA ILE A 252 1.73 5.03 29.37
C ILE A 252 1.31 6.50 29.42
N ASP A 253 2.16 7.32 30.02
CA ASP A 253 2.07 8.78 30.09
C ASP A 253 3.01 9.46 29.10
N GLU A 254 2.91 10.78 29.02
CA GLU A 254 3.75 11.62 28.15
C GLU A 254 5.25 11.46 28.42
N GLU A 255 5.65 11.20 29.67
CA GLU A 255 7.05 10.99 30.04
C GLU A 255 7.62 9.75 29.34
N VAL A 256 6.87 8.64 29.33
CA VAL A 256 7.27 7.43 28.60
C VAL A 256 7.36 7.67 27.10
N VAL A 257 6.45 8.46 26.53
CA VAL A 257 6.49 8.82 25.11
C VAL A 257 7.75 9.63 24.79
N ARG A 258 8.12 10.59 25.65
CA ARG A 258 9.34 11.38 25.49
C ARG A 258 10.59 10.50 25.52
N MET A 259 10.70 9.58 26.48
CA MET A 259 11.83 8.64 26.55
C MET A 259 11.91 7.77 25.29
N ALA A 260 10.78 7.25 24.81
CA ALA A 260 10.73 6.45 23.60
C ALA A 260 11.09 7.26 22.34
N ALA A 261 10.71 8.54 22.28
CA ALA A 261 11.03 9.42 21.16
C ALA A 261 12.53 9.75 21.12
N GLU A 262 13.15 10.04 22.27
CA GLU A 262 14.59 10.32 22.39
C GLU A 262 15.45 9.12 21.91
N GLU A 263 15.08 7.88 22.25
CA GLU A 263 15.78 6.67 21.80
C GLU A 263 15.74 6.52 20.27
N MET A 264 14.63 6.91 19.65
CA MET A 264 14.42 6.80 18.20
C MET A 264 15.04 7.97 17.41
N GLY A 265 15.57 8.98 18.08
CA GLY A 265 16.12 10.18 17.47
C GLY A 265 15.05 11.10 16.86
N TYR A 266 13.85 11.14 17.46
CA TYR A 266 12.79 12.10 17.11
C TYR A 266 12.92 13.42 17.87
#